data_AF-Q6C994-F1
#
_entry.id   AF-Q6C994-F1
#
_cell.length_a   1.000
_cell.length_b   1.000
_cell.length_c   1.000
_cell.angle_alpha   90.00
_cell.angle_beta   90.00
_cell.angle_gamma   90.00
#
_symmetry.space_group_name_H-M   'P 1'
#
loop_
_entity.id
_entity.type
_entity.pdbx_description
1 polymer ?
#
loop_
_entity_poly.entity_id
_entity_poly.type
_entity_poly.pdbx_seq_one_letter_code
_entity_poly.pdbx_strand_id
1 'polypeptide(L)'
;MSLSYSFNTTIFTENRDLVAALQPQTNCARTALTLIVSDCGKLSSFNEDQQLRVSLAVGLAVCEFKAAQVTYPDACNNIEDWMSTSACTQQLVSSPQWWTTYHGCYNSVKQICHMHEASRECDRALKTHSQIVDMQEKLHTKMDQYWELVETMSDHRDAVLDYWNDTFDFMSETLAHMKETSVSLNAVYRDNFAQAQEHFQMLSENLQEARVQMENLGWAAQDAVVSLSKSTLAEQSLVSERLKNDASSLHKLLVLAHQDTTESFETQLQQSLTILVESSDNVLLNHVQQVSSRLSALMSDLEESQKKNMDMQHQLQQKVRTINDDIEGFTDTVKQGLEASHSLLNLVKSKIQLVNGVVSIFSRPVRSAFQLASFIIMIRAAFIGGIYTSIGLVMGSMLGVLVMQQV
;
A
#
# COMPACT_ATOMS: atom_id res chain seq x y z
N MET A 1 -53.80 30.23 -14.00
CA MET A 1 -54.60 28.99 -13.99
C MET A 1 -54.93 28.67 -12.53
N SER A 2 -56.11 29.10 -12.09
CA SER A 2 -56.49 29.30 -10.68
C SER A 2 -57.71 28.45 -10.27
N LEU A 3 -57.84 27.24 -10.83
CA LEU A 3 -59.03 26.38 -10.64
C LEU A 3 -58.86 25.28 -9.59
N SER A 4 -57.73 25.18 -8.88
CA SER A 4 -57.49 24.09 -7.92
C SER A 4 -57.84 24.39 -6.46
N TYR A 5 -58.21 25.63 -6.11
CA TYR A 5 -58.43 26.02 -4.70
C TYR A 5 -59.89 25.97 -4.22
N SER A 6 -60.89 25.89 -5.11
CA SER A 6 -62.30 25.87 -4.68
C SER A 6 -62.90 24.47 -4.54
N PHE A 7 -62.26 23.43 -5.05
CA PHE A 7 -62.83 22.07 -5.05
C PHE A 7 -62.54 21.29 -3.76
N ASN A 8 -61.47 21.65 -3.04
CA ASN A 8 -61.14 21.02 -1.75
C ASN A 8 -62.02 21.54 -0.61
N THR A 9 -62.41 22.82 -0.60
CA THR A 9 -63.18 23.37 0.52
C THR A 9 -64.60 22.80 0.61
N THR A 10 -65.28 22.56 -0.50
CA THR A 10 -66.64 22.00 -0.51
C THR A 10 -66.70 20.54 -0.07
N ILE A 11 -65.74 19.70 -0.50
CA ILE A 11 -65.69 18.28 -0.11
C ILE A 11 -65.39 18.14 1.38
N PHE A 12 -64.53 18.99 1.94
CA PHE A 12 -64.25 18.96 3.38
C PHE A 12 -65.40 19.54 4.22
N THR A 13 -66.17 20.52 3.73
CA THR A 13 -67.34 21.03 4.45
C THR A 13 -68.52 20.06 4.43
N GLU A 14 -68.86 19.44 3.29
CA GLU A 14 -69.94 18.45 3.24
C GLU A 14 -69.63 17.22 4.09
N ASN A 15 -68.38 16.75 4.09
CA ASN A 15 -67.98 15.64 4.96
C ASN A 15 -67.93 16.03 6.43
N ARG A 16 -67.62 17.29 6.76
CA ARG A 16 -67.64 17.76 8.15
C ARG A 16 -69.06 17.80 8.70
N ASP A 17 -70.04 18.22 7.90
CA ASP A 17 -71.44 18.23 8.30
C ASP A 17 -72.01 16.81 8.38
N LEU A 18 -71.59 15.89 7.50
CA LEU A 18 -71.93 14.47 7.61
C LEU A 18 -71.33 13.82 8.87
N VAL A 19 -70.06 14.11 9.18
CA VAL A 19 -69.39 13.62 10.39
C VAL A 19 -69.97 14.25 11.65
N ALA A 20 -70.40 15.51 11.60
CA ALA A 20 -71.11 16.18 12.68
C ALA A 20 -72.52 15.59 12.88
N ALA A 21 -73.23 15.25 11.81
CA ALA A 21 -74.53 14.57 11.86
C ALA A 21 -74.44 13.12 12.34
N LEU A 22 -73.28 12.48 12.17
CA LEU A 22 -72.95 11.14 12.70
C LEU A 22 -72.41 11.16 14.14
N GLN A 23 -72.21 12.34 14.75
CA GLN A 23 -71.91 12.37 16.18
C GLN A 23 -73.11 11.76 16.94
N PRO A 24 -72.90 10.73 17.79
CA PRO A 24 -73.99 10.10 18.51
C PRO A 24 -74.74 11.15 19.31
N GLN A 25 -75.95 11.48 18.86
CA GLN A 25 -76.85 12.34 19.59
C GLN A 25 -77.13 11.66 20.94
N THR A 26 -76.87 12.40 22.02
CA THR A 26 -76.88 12.02 23.45
C THR A 26 -75.52 11.60 24.04
N ASN A 27 -75.12 12.33 25.09
CA ASN A 27 -74.04 11.94 26.00
C ASN A 27 -74.24 10.51 26.56
N CYS A 28 -75.48 10.00 26.55
CA CYS A 28 -75.82 8.64 26.94
C CYS A 28 -75.15 7.60 26.02
N ALA A 29 -75.47 7.61 24.73
CA ALA A 29 -74.95 6.60 23.79
C ALA A 29 -73.42 6.63 23.73
N ARG A 30 -72.81 7.82 23.73
CA ARG A 30 -71.36 7.97 23.78
C ARG A 30 -70.75 7.37 25.06
N THR A 31 -71.38 7.58 26.22
CA THR A 31 -70.92 7.01 27.49
C THR A 31 -71.04 5.48 27.47
N ALA A 32 -72.18 4.95 27.03
CA ALA A 32 -72.40 3.51 26.91
C ALA A 32 -71.41 2.85 25.94
N LEU A 33 -71.18 3.45 24.77
CA LEU A 33 -70.18 2.97 23.80
C LEU A 33 -68.75 3.04 24.34
N THR A 34 -68.40 4.09 25.11
CA THR A 34 -67.08 4.21 25.73
C THR A 34 -66.85 3.08 26.74
N LEU A 35 -67.87 2.74 27.53
CA LEU A 35 -67.82 1.60 28.46
C LEU A 35 -67.66 0.28 27.71
N ILE A 36 -68.47 0.03 26.68
CA ILE A 36 -68.34 -1.17 25.84
C ILE A 36 -66.92 -1.31 25.30
N VAL A 37 -66.40 -0.24 24.67
CA VAL A 37 -65.07 -0.21 24.08
C VAL A 37 -63.97 -0.47 25.12
N SER A 38 -64.10 0.09 26.33
CA SER A 38 -63.12 -0.11 27.40
C SER A 38 -63.08 -1.55 27.93
N ASP A 39 -64.21 -2.27 27.87
CA ASP A 39 -64.35 -3.63 28.37
C ASP A 39 -64.30 -4.72 27.29
N CYS A 40 -64.07 -4.35 26.02
CA CYS A 40 -64.06 -5.31 24.91
C CYS A 40 -63.11 -6.50 25.13
N GLY A 41 -61.95 -6.29 25.78
CA GLY A 41 -61.02 -7.38 26.08
C GLY A 41 -61.57 -8.47 27.01
N LYS A 42 -62.58 -8.16 27.83
CA LYS A 42 -63.30 -9.15 28.66
C LYS A 42 -64.40 -9.85 27.85
N LEU A 43 -65.07 -9.11 26.98
CA LEU A 43 -66.18 -9.57 26.13
C LEU A 43 -65.73 -10.44 24.95
N SER A 44 -64.49 -10.28 24.46
CA SER A 44 -63.92 -11.08 23.38
C SER A 44 -63.23 -12.36 23.83
N SER A 45 -63.06 -12.56 25.15
CA SER A 45 -62.42 -13.74 25.70
C SER A 45 -63.30 -14.99 25.60
N PHE A 46 -62.67 -16.19 25.62
CA PHE A 46 -63.39 -17.47 25.67
C PHE A 46 -64.32 -17.60 26.88
N ASN A 47 -64.08 -16.84 27.95
CA ASN A 47 -64.89 -16.79 29.16
C ASN A 47 -65.67 -15.47 29.19
N GLU A 48 -66.51 -15.25 28.17
CA GLU A 48 -67.34 -14.06 28.02
C GLU A 48 -68.11 -13.78 29.32
N ASP A 49 -67.86 -12.61 29.92
CA ASP A 49 -68.60 -12.17 31.11
C ASP A 49 -70.04 -11.82 30.69
N GLN A 50 -70.92 -12.80 30.81
CA GLN A 50 -72.32 -12.66 30.43
C GLN A 50 -73.02 -11.57 31.24
N GLN A 51 -72.65 -11.34 32.50
CA GLN A 51 -73.25 -10.31 33.35
C GLN A 51 -72.88 -8.92 32.82
N LEU A 52 -71.61 -8.74 32.48
CA LEU A 52 -71.11 -7.51 31.86
C LEU A 52 -71.77 -7.23 30.51
N ARG A 53 -71.97 -8.26 29.68
CA ARG A 53 -72.68 -8.07 28.40
C ARG A 53 -74.11 -7.61 28.60
N VAL A 54 -74.83 -8.21 29.55
CA VAL A 54 -76.20 -7.81 29.87
C VAL A 54 -76.24 -6.37 30.38
N SER A 55 -75.37 -5.98 31.31
CA SER A 55 -75.36 -4.61 31.86
C SER A 55 -75.08 -3.57 30.77
N LEU A 56 -74.12 -3.82 29.88
CA LEU A 56 -73.80 -2.94 28.77
C LEU A 56 -74.94 -2.87 27.75
N ALA A 57 -75.60 -4.00 27.45
CA ALA A 57 -76.75 -4.05 26.55
C ALA A 57 -77.95 -3.27 27.10
N VAL A 58 -78.21 -3.37 28.40
CA VAL A 58 -79.25 -2.59 29.08
C VAL A 58 -78.91 -1.10 29.02
N GLY A 59 -77.66 -0.72 29.29
CA GLY A 59 -77.20 0.67 29.18
C GLY A 59 -77.43 1.26 27.78
N LEU A 60 -77.09 0.52 26.73
CA LEU A 60 -77.40 0.91 25.35
C LEU A 60 -78.91 1.02 25.10
N ALA A 61 -79.70 0.03 25.53
CA ALA A 61 -81.14 0.04 25.32
C ALA A 61 -81.82 1.25 25.99
N VAL A 62 -81.40 1.61 27.21
CA VAL A 62 -81.87 2.83 27.90
C VAL A 62 -81.52 4.08 27.11
N CYS A 63 -80.32 4.15 26.49
CA CYS A 63 -79.97 5.27 25.63
C CYS A 63 -80.84 5.32 24.36
N GLU A 64 -81.13 4.18 23.74
CA GLU A 64 -82.03 4.09 22.58
C GLU A 64 -83.45 4.55 22.94
N PHE A 65 -84.00 4.11 24.07
CA PHE A 65 -85.33 4.55 24.50
C PHE A 65 -85.38 6.05 24.78
N LYS A 66 -84.35 6.61 25.42
CA LYS A 66 -84.23 8.06 25.65
C LYS A 66 -84.12 8.84 24.35
N ALA A 67 -83.33 8.35 23.38
CA ALA A 67 -83.19 8.97 22.07
C ALA A 67 -84.52 8.94 21.29
N ALA A 68 -85.25 7.83 21.37
CA ALA A 68 -86.55 7.66 20.72
C ALA A 68 -87.72 8.33 21.48
N GLN A 69 -87.49 8.89 22.67
CA GLN A 69 -88.52 9.45 23.56
C GLN A 69 -89.64 8.45 23.90
N VAL A 70 -89.30 7.16 23.99
CA VAL A 70 -90.23 6.08 24.33
C VAL A 70 -90.13 5.77 25.82
N THR A 71 -91.29 5.51 26.46
CA THR A 71 -91.32 5.07 27.85
C THR A 71 -90.68 3.69 28.00
N TYR A 72 -89.83 3.55 29.00
CA TYR A 72 -89.17 2.30 29.36
C TYR A 72 -89.44 1.97 30.83
N PRO A 73 -89.21 0.73 31.29
CA PRO A 73 -89.60 0.31 32.63
C PRO A 73 -88.85 1.05 33.73
N ASP A 74 -89.55 1.36 34.83
CA ASP A 74 -88.98 2.11 35.96
C ASP A 74 -87.79 1.40 36.62
N ALA A 75 -87.74 0.07 36.57
CA ALA A 75 -86.60 -0.69 37.10
C ALA A 75 -85.28 -0.42 36.34
N CYS A 76 -85.35 0.16 35.15
CA CYS A 76 -84.19 0.57 34.37
C CYS A 76 -83.72 2.00 34.68
N ASN A 77 -84.42 2.72 35.57
CA ASN A 77 -83.94 3.99 36.10
C ASN A 77 -82.88 3.73 37.18
N ASN A 78 -81.74 4.41 37.07
CA ASN A 78 -80.63 4.38 38.05
C ASN A 78 -80.08 2.97 38.35
N ILE A 79 -79.58 2.30 37.30
CA ILE A 79 -78.90 1.00 37.44
C ILE A 79 -77.52 1.22 38.06
N GLU A 80 -77.31 0.71 39.27
CA GLU A 80 -76.05 0.81 40.02
C GLU A 80 -75.35 -0.53 40.22
N ASP A 81 -76.11 -1.63 40.22
CA ASP A 81 -75.61 -2.97 40.55
C ASP A 81 -76.19 -4.06 39.64
N TRP A 82 -75.74 -5.30 39.84
CA TRP A 82 -76.24 -6.44 39.07
C TRP A 82 -77.70 -6.77 39.37
N MET A 83 -78.16 -6.57 40.61
CA MET A 83 -79.55 -6.88 40.99
C MET A 83 -80.53 -5.94 40.27
N SER A 84 -80.24 -4.64 40.21
CA SER A 84 -81.00 -3.65 39.43
C SER A 84 -80.92 -3.94 37.92
N THR A 85 -79.76 -4.35 37.41
CA THR A 85 -79.61 -4.76 36.00
C THR A 85 -80.53 -5.96 35.67
N SER A 86 -80.57 -6.97 36.54
CA SER A 86 -81.40 -8.16 36.39
C SER A 86 -82.90 -7.82 36.44
N ALA A 87 -83.31 -6.98 37.39
CA ALA A 87 -84.70 -6.51 37.52
C ALA A 87 -85.15 -5.72 36.28
N CYS A 88 -84.31 -4.81 35.78
CA CYS A 88 -84.55 -4.10 34.52
C CYS A 88 -84.68 -5.07 33.35
N THR A 89 -83.76 -6.04 33.23
CA THR A 89 -83.78 -7.03 32.14
C THR A 89 -85.08 -7.84 32.14
N GLN A 90 -85.55 -8.28 33.31
CA GLN A 90 -86.82 -9.00 33.42
C GLN A 90 -88.01 -8.16 32.92
N GLN A 91 -88.04 -6.86 33.23
CA GLN A 91 -89.08 -5.97 32.74
C GLN A 91 -88.95 -5.71 31.23
N LEU A 92 -87.75 -5.56 30.70
CA LEU A 92 -87.52 -5.40 29.25
C LEU A 92 -88.01 -6.61 28.46
N VAL A 93 -87.87 -7.83 29.01
CA VAL A 93 -88.36 -9.06 28.38
C VAL A 93 -89.90 -9.17 28.42
N SER A 94 -90.56 -8.50 29.36
CA SER A 94 -92.02 -8.60 29.54
C SER A 94 -92.86 -7.95 28.43
N SER A 95 -92.28 -7.04 27.66
CA SER A 95 -92.97 -6.36 26.54
C SER A 95 -92.23 -6.60 25.22
N PRO A 96 -92.93 -7.00 24.14
CA PRO A 96 -92.32 -7.19 22.83
C PRO A 96 -91.58 -5.95 22.29
N GLN A 97 -92.07 -4.76 22.60
CA GLN A 97 -91.47 -3.49 22.16
C GLN A 97 -90.11 -3.25 22.82
N TRP A 98 -90.01 -3.51 24.12
CA TRP A 98 -88.77 -3.35 24.88
C TRP A 98 -87.79 -4.49 24.58
N TRP A 99 -88.29 -5.72 24.48
CA TRP A 99 -87.51 -6.91 24.16
C TRP A 99 -86.74 -6.73 22.85
N THR A 100 -87.39 -6.26 21.79
CA THR A 100 -86.77 -6.14 20.46
C THR A 100 -85.58 -5.18 20.50
N THR A 101 -85.74 -4.04 21.17
CA THR A 101 -84.67 -3.03 21.33
C THR A 101 -83.52 -3.60 22.16
N TYR A 102 -83.84 -4.17 23.33
CA TYR A 102 -82.86 -4.78 24.21
C TYR A 102 -82.08 -5.92 23.51
N HIS A 103 -82.76 -6.81 22.82
CA HIS A 103 -82.15 -7.92 22.10
C HIS A 103 -81.23 -7.43 20.97
N GLY A 104 -81.64 -6.38 20.25
CA GLY A 104 -80.81 -5.69 19.28
C GLY A 104 -79.53 -5.14 19.90
N CYS A 105 -79.63 -4.43 21.03
CA CYS A 105 -78.48 -3.92 21.78
C CYS A 105 -77.57 -5.06 22.28
N TYR A 106 -78.16 -6.13 22.82
CA TYR A 106 -77.43 -7.29 23.34
C TYR A 106 -76.57 -7.98 22.27
N ASN A 107 -77.09 -8.12 21.05
CA ASN A 107 -76.33 -8.64 19.91
C ASN A 107 -75.29 -7.64 19.41
N SER A 108 -75.62 -6.35 19.43
CA SER A 108 -74.74 -5.26 18.96
C SER A 108 -73.49 -5.12 19.83
N VAL A 109 -73.55 -5.33 21.16
CA VAL A 109 -72.37 -5.24 22.05
C VAL A 109 -71.19 -6.08 21.52
N LYS A 110 -71.45 -7.34 21.14
CA LYS A 110 -70.41 -8.23 20.60
C LYS A 110 -69.88 -7.75 19.26
N GLN A 111 -70.76 -7.27 18.39
CA GLN A 111 -70.38 -6.76 17.07
C GLN A 111 -69.55 -5.48 17.18
N ILE A 112 -69.92 -4.56 18.07
CA ILE A 112 -69.18 -3.32 18.37
C ILE A 112 -67.77 -3.67 18.84
N CYS A 113 -67.63 -4.64 19.75
CA CYS A 113 -66.30 -5.07 20.20
C CYS A 113 -65.47 -5.70 19.10
N HIS A 114 -66.05 -6.59 18.29
CA HIS A 114 -65.36 -7.17 17.14
C HIS A 114 -64.88 -6.09 16.14
N MET A 115 -65.74 -5.11 15.83
CA MET A 115 -65.36 -3.99 14.94
C MET A 115 -64.25 -3.13 15.56
N HIS A 116 -64.32 -2.85 16.86
CA HIS A 116 -63.30 -2.08 17.56
C HIS A 116 -61.95 -2.81 17.59
N GLU A 117 -61.96 -4.11 17.89
CA GLU A 117 -60.75 -4.94 17.89
C GLU A 117 -60.12 -5.04 16.50
N ALA A 118 -60.94 -5.29 15.47
CA ALA A 118 -60.48 -5.32 14.08
C ALA A 118 -59.87 -3.97 13.65
N SER A 119 -60.49 -2.84 14.03
CA SER A 119 -59.93 -1.51 13.80
C SER A 119 -58.58 -1.33 14.50
N ARG A 120 -58.48 -1.72 15.78
CA ARG A 120 -57.22 -1.66 16.54
C ARG A 120 -56.14 -2.57 16.00
N GLU A 121 -56.50 -3.72 15.43
CA GLU A 121 -55.58 -4.62 14.75
C GLU A 121 -55.09 -4.03 13.44
N CYS A 122 -55.97 -3.41 12.66
CA CYS A 122 -55.60 -2.69 11.46
C CYS A 122 -54.62 -1.53 11.77
N ASP A 123 -54.92 -0.71 12.78
CA ASP A 123 -54.04 0.38 13.23
C ASP A 123 -52.67 -0.13 13.69
N ARG A 124 -52.66 -1.25 14.44
CA ARG A 124 -51.42 -1.91 14.85
C ARG A 124 -50.63 -2.41 13.64
N ALA A 125 -51.28 -3.08 12.69
CA ALA A 125 -50.66 -3.59 11.47
C ALA A 125 -50.09 -2.45 10.60
N LEU A 126 -50.84 -1.35 10.43
CA LEU A 126 -50.37 -0.16 9.71
C LEU A 126 -49.17 0.48 10.39
N LYS A 127 -49.21 0.62 11.72
CA LYS A 127 -48.07 1.14 12.50
C LYS A 127 -46.84 0.25 12.33
N THR A 128 -46.99 -1.06 12.49
CA THR A 128 -45.88 -2.01 12.28
C THR A 128 -45.36 -1.96 10.85
N HIS A 129 -46.24 -1.89 9.85
CA HIS A 129 -45.83 -1.75 8.45
C HIS A 129 -45.02 -0.46 8.22
N SER A 130 -45.48 0.68 8.74
CA SER A 130 -44.75 1.95 8.63
C SER A 130 -43.36 1.90 9.27
N GLN A 131 -43.21 1.21 10.42
CA GLN A 131 -41.92 1.00 11.07
C GLN A 131 -40.99 0.11 10.24
N ILE A 132 -41.52 -0.94 9.60
CA ILE A 132 -40.74 -1.81 8.71
C ILE A 132 -40.27 -1.04 7.48
N VAL A 133 -41.13 -0.22 6.87
CA VAL A 133 -40.79 0.61 5.71
C VAL A 133 -39.69 1.62 6.07
N ASP A 134 -39.82 2.31 7.21
CA ASP A 134 -38.78 3.23 7.72
C ASP A 134 -37.44 2.51 7.99
N MET A 135 -37.48 1.29 8.53
CA MET A 135 -36.28 0.46 8.72
C MET A 135 -35.64 0.05 7.39
N GLN A 136 -36.45 -0.30 6.38
CA GLN A 136 -35.97 -0.64 5.04
C GLN A 136 -35.29 0.55 4.35
N GLU A 137 -35.90 1.74 4.42
CA GLU A 137 -35.32 2.98 3.86
C GLU A 137 -33.98 3.31 4.50
N LYS A 138 -33.88 3.21 5.84
CA LYS A 138 -32.63 3.40 6.58
C LYS A 138 -31.56 2.38 6.20
N LEU A 139 -31.93 1.11 6.03
CA LEU A 139 -31.00 0.06 5.61
C LEU A 139 -30.48 0.31 4.19
N HIS A 140 -31.36 0.68 3.25
CA HIS A 140 -30.97 1.02 1.88
C HIS A 140 -30.00 2.20 1.85
N THR A 141 -30.33 3.30 2.54
CA THR A 141 -29.46 4.48 2.65
C THR A 141 -28.07 4.10 3.19
N LYS A 142 -28.01 3.19 4.17
CA LYS A 142 -26.73 2.71 4.72
C LYS A 142 -25.95 1.83 3.74
N MET A 143 -26.63 0.95 3.01
CA MET A 143 -26.00 0.14 1.99
C MET A 143 -25.42 0.99 0.86
N ASP A 144 -26.12 2.03 0.43
CA ASP A 144 -25.62 2.96 -0.60
C ASP A 144 -24.34 3.68 -0.12
N GLN A 145 -24.33 4.14 1.13
CA GLN A 145 -23.12 4.72 1.76
C GLN A 145 -21.94 3.74 1.82
N TYR A 146 -22.19 2.46 2.12
CA TYR A 146 -21.14 1.45 2.12
C TYR A 146 -20.67 1.11 0.72
N TRP A 147 -21.56 1.15 -0.28
CA TRP A 147 -21.21 0.91 -1.67
C TRP A 147 -20.26 1.99 -2.20
N GLU A 148 -20.58 3.27 -1.95
CA GLU A 148 -19.71 4.41 -2.31
C GLU A 148 -18.33 4.31 -1.63
N LEU A 149 -18.27 3.85 -0.37
CA LEU A 149 -17.00 3.61 0.32
C LEU A 149 -16.19 2.47 -0.31
N VAL A 150 -16.85 1.38 -0.73
CA VAL A 150 -16.17 0.25 -1.41
C VAL A 150 -15.68 0.67 -2.79
N GLU A 151 -16.47 1.44 -3.54
CA GLU A 151 -16.10 1.96 -4.86
C GLU A 151 -14.88 2.88 -4.76
N THR A 152 -14.89 3.86 -3.84
CA THR A 152 -13.72 4.72 -3.59
C THR A 152 -12.49 3.95 -3.12
N MET A 153 -12.66 2.88 -2.33
CA MET A 153 -11.55 1.99 -1.96
C MET A 153 -11.04 1.15 -3.14
N SER A 154 -11.92 0.74 -4.06
CA SER A 154 -11.55 0.01 -5.27
C SER A 154 -10.78 0.91 -6.24
N ASP A 155 -11.28 2.12 -6.50
CA ASP A 155 -10.60 3.11 -7.32
C ASP A 155 -9.24 3.49 -6.73
N HIS A 156 -9.17 3.64 -5.40
CA HIS A 156 -7.90 3.88 -4.72
C HIS A 156 -6.96 2.67 -4.80
N ARG A 157 -7.47 1.44 -4.72
CA ARG A 157 -6.68 0.22 -4.88
C ARG A 157 -6.09 0.14 -6.29
N ASP A 158 -6.91 0.38 -7.31
CA ASP A 158 -6.48 0.29 -8.70
C ASP A 158 -5.46 1.40 -9.00
N ALA A 159 -5.68 2.63 -8.53
CA ALA A 159 -4.70 3.72 -8.63
C ALA A 159 -3.37 3.41 -7.91
N VAL A 160 -3.41 2.77 -6.74
CA VAL A 160 -2.19 2.34 -6.02
C VAL A 160 -1.47 1.23 -6.79
N LEU A 161 -2.20 0.25 -7.35
CA LEU A 161 -1.59 -0.81 -8.14
C LEU A 161 -0.93 -0.28 -9.41
N ASP A 162 -1.59 0.66 -10.11
CA ASP A 162 -1.02 1.31 -11.29
C ASP A 162 0.24 2.11 -10.94
N TYR A 163 0.22 2.91 -9.86
CA TYR A 163 1.41 3.62 -9.39
C TYR A 163 2.59 2.69 -9.07
N TRP A 164 2.32 1.54 -8.43
CA TRP A 164 3.37 0.57 -8.14
C TRP A 164 3.91 -0.10 -9.39
N ASN A 165 3.05 -0.46 -10.36
CA ASN A 165 3.48 -1.02 -11.64
C ASN A 165 4.38 -0.03 -12.39
N ASP A 166 3.98 1.24 -12.48
CA ASP A 166 4.80 2.30 -13.11
C ASP A 166 6.15 2.47 -12.40
N THR A 167 6.16 2.41 -11.07
CA THR A 167 7.39 2.48 -10.27
C THR A 167 8.30 1.28 -10.52
N PHE A 168 7.73 0.07 -10.61
CA PHE A 168 8.49 -1.15 -10.92
C PHE A 168 9.08 -1.12 -12.33
N ASP A 169 8.32 -0.65 -13.32
CA ASP A 169 8.78 -0.52 -14.70
C ASP A 169 9.93 0.49 -14.79
N PHE A 170 9.81 1.65 -14.14
CA PHE A 170 10.88 2.65 -14.03
C PHE A 170 12.15 2.09 -13.36
N MET A 171 12.00 1.35 -12.26
CA MET A 171 13.14 0.71 -11.59
C MET A 171 13.80 -0.34 -12.46
N SER A 172 13.01 -1.13 -13.21
CA SER A 172 13.52 -2.15 -14.12
C SER A 172 14.32 -1.54 -15.27
N GLU A 173 13.82 -0.44 -15.86
CA GLU A 173 14.52 0.32 -16.89
C GLU A 173 15.83 0.94 -16.35
N THR A 174 15.79 1.52 -15.15
CA THR A 174 16.97 2.09 -14.49
C THR A 174 18.03 1.02 -14.20
N LEU A 175 17.62 -0.17 -13.73
CA LEU A 175 18.52 -1.29 -13.49
C LEU A 175 19.12 -1.81 -14.80
N ALA A 176 18.34 -1.88 -15.87
CA ALA A 176 18.83 -2.26 -17.20
C ALA A 176 19.90 -1.26 -17.70
N HIS A 177 19.64 0.04 -17.57
CA HIS A 177 20.58 1.08 -17.94
C HIS A 177 21.85 1.07 -17.07
N MET A 178 21.70 0.84 -15.76
CA MET A 178 22.83 0.70 -14.84
C MET A 178 23.70 -0.52 -15.19
N LYS A 179 23.08 -1.64 -15.56
CA LYS A 179 23.78 -2.85 -16.01
C LYS A 179 24.54 -2.59 -17.30
N GLU A 180 23.92 -1.95 -18.30
CA GLU A 180 24.59 -1.58 -19.55
C GLU A 180 25.76 -0.63 -19.30
N THR A 181 25.56 0.38 -18.47
CA THR A 181 26.60 1.33 -18.06
C THR A 181 27.75 0.61 -17.35
N SER A 182 27.46 -0.30 -16.42
CA SER A 182 28.48 -1.09 -15.71
C SER A 182 29.29 -1.97 -16.67
N VAL A 183 28.65 -2.62 -17.64
CA VAL A 183 29.35 -3.42 -18.67
C VAL A 183 30.25 -2.52 -19.53
N SER A 184 29.75 -1.37 -19.96
CA SER A 184 30.54 -0.41 -20.75
C SER A 184 31.74 0.12 -19.96
N LEU A 185 31.54 0.44 -18.68
CA LEU A 185 32.57 0.95 -17.79
C LEU A 185 33.65 -0.11 -17.52
N ASN A 186 33.25 -1.36 -17.29
CA ASN A 186 34.16 -2.49 -17.14
C ASN A 186 34.98 -2.75 -18.41
N ALA A 187 34.38 -2.58 -19.59
CA ALA A 187 35.11 -2.68 -20.85
C ALA A 187 36.18 -1.59 -20.98
N VAL A 188 35.85 -0.34 -20.65
CA VAL A 188 36.81 0.79 -20.63
C VAL A 188 37.92 0.56 -19.61
N TYR A 189 37.60 0.10 -18.39
CA TYR A 189 38.63 -0.21 -17.39
C TYR A 189 39.56 -1.33 -17.84
N ARG A 190 39.03 -2.39 -18.46
CA ARG A 190 39.84 -3.49 -18.99
C ARG A 190 40.78 -3.01 -20.09
N ASP A 191 40.29 -2.17 -21.00
CA ASP A 191 41.10 -1.61 -22.09
C ASP A 191 42.21 -0.71 -21.56
N ASN A 192 41.88 0.21 -20.65
CA ASN A 192 42.88 1.07 -19.99
C ASN A 192 43.92 0.26 -19.21
N PHE A 193 43.52 -0.83 -18.55
CA PHE A 193 44.45 -1.70 -17.83
C PHE A 193 45.38 -2.46 -18.79
N ALA A 194 44.86 -2.95 -19.92
CA ALA A 194 45.66 -3.62 -20.94
C ALA A 194 46.69 -2.65 -21.55
N GLN A 195 46.28 -1.43 -21.89
CA GLN A 195 47.19 -0.39 -22.38
C GLN A 195 48.26 -0.02 -21.34
N ALA A 196 47.86 0.15 -20.07
CA ALA A 196 48.82 0.42 -19.00
C ALA A 196 49.82 -0.72 -18.84
N GLN A 197 49.38 -1.97 -18.90
CA GLN A 197 50.25 -3.14 -18.82
C GLN A 197 51.23 -3.20 -19.99
N GLU A 198 50.80 -2.91 -21.22
CA GLU A 198 51.67 -2.84 -22.40
C GLU A 198 52.73 -1.74 -22.25
N HIS A 199 52.33 -0.54 -21.79
CA HIS A 199 53.27 0.54 -21.51
C HIS A 199 54.28 0.18 -20.41
N PHE A 200 53.84 -0.50 -19.35
CA PHE A 200 54.73 -0.99 -18.30
C PHE A 200 55.70 -2.05 -18.81
N GLN A 201 55.26 -2.96 -19.68
CA GLN A 201 56.11 -3.98 -20.26
C GLN A 201 57.16 -3.37 -21.19
N MET A 202 56.77 -2.43 -22.07
CA MET A 202 57.72 -1.67 -22.89
C MET A 202 58.74 -0.91 -22.03
N LEU A 203 58.29 -0.25 -20.95
CA LEU A 203 59.20 0.43 -20.02
C LEU A 203 60.17 -0.54 -19.35
N SER A 204 59.69 -1.71 -18.92
CA SER A 204 60.53 -2.76 -18.33
C SER A 204 61.58 -3.29 -19.31
N GLU A 205 61.20 -3.55 -20.56
CA GLU A 205 62.11 -4.02 -21.61
C GLU A 205 63.17 -2.95 -21.92
N ASN A 206 62.77 -1.68 -22.05
CA ASN A 206 63.69 -0.56 -22.24
C ASN A 206 64.66 -0.39 -21.05
N LEU A 207 64.19 -0.55 -19.81
CA LEU A 207 65.03 -0.49 -18.62
C LEU A 207 66.02 -1.67 -18.55
N GLN A 208 65.58 -2.87 -18.95
CA GLN A 208 66.45 -4.05 -19.03
C GLN A 208 67.54 -3.85 -20.10
N GLU A 209 67.18 -3.31 -21.26
CA GLU A 209 68.14 -3.00 -22.32
C GLU A 209 69.13 -1.92 -21.87
N ALA A 210 68.64 -0.84 -21.25
CA ALA A 210 69.49 0.20 -20.68
C ALA A 210 70.46 -0.37 -19.63
N ARG A 211 70.01 -1.32 -18.79
CA ARG A 211 70.86 -2.02 -17.84
C ARG A 211 71.96 -2.82 -18.54
N VAL A 212 71.63 -3.62 -19.55
CA VAL A 212 72.63 -4.40 -20.30
C VAL A 212 73.63 -3.47 -21.00
N GLN A 213 73.16 -2.36 -21.56
CA GLN A 213 74.04 -1.35 -22.15
C GLN A 213 74.96 -0.72 -21.09
N MET A 214 74.47 -0.42 -19.88
CA MET A 214 75.28 0.09 -18.78
C MET A 214 76.31 -0.94 -18.29
N GLU A 215 75.94 -2.22 -18.18
CA GLU A 215 76.87 -3.29 -17.82
C GLU A 215 77.98 -3.42 -18.87
N ASN A 216 77.63 -3.41 -20.16
CA ASN A 216 78.60 -3.41 -21.26
C ASN A 216 79.51 -2.17 -21.25
N LEU A 217 78.95 -0.99 -20.96
CA LEU A 217 79.72 0.24 -20.82
C LEU A 217 80.68 0.15 -19.62
N GLY A 218 80.25 -0.48 -18.52
CA GLY A 218 81.06 -0.77 -17.35
C GLY A 218 82.24 -1.68 -17.67
N TRP A 219 82.01 -2.78 -18.39
CA TRP A 219 83.09 -3.66 -18.87
C TRP A 219 84.04 -2.93 -19.82
N ALA A 220 83.52 -2.17 -20.78
CA ALA A 220 84.34 -1.40 -21.72
C ALA A 220 85.17 -0.32 -21.01
N ALA A 221 84.60 0.37 -20.02
CA ALA A 221 85.33 1.34 -19.21
C ALA A 221 86.41 0.66 -18.38
N GLN A 222 86.11 -0.49 -17.77
CA GLN A 222 87.08 -1.27 -17.01
C GLN A 222 88.22 -1.77 -17.90
N ASP A 223 87.94 -2.29 -19.09
CA ASP A 223 88.94 -2.73 -20.05
C ASP A 223 89.78 -1.55 -20.58
N ALA A 224 89.14 -0.40 -20.85
CA ALA A 224 89.86 0.81 -21.24
C ALA A 224 90.82 1.24 -20.14
N VAL A 225 90.39 1.27 -18.88
CA VAL A 225 91.24 1.59 -17.71
C VAL A 225 92.38 0.59 -17.55
N VAL A 226 92.13 -0.72 -17.72
CA VAL A 226 93.18 -1.75 -17.66
C VAL A 226 94.14 -1.66 -18.84
N SER A 227 93.65 -1.32 -20.04
CA SER A 227 94.49 -1.14 -21.22
C SER A 227 95.36 0.12 -21.10
N LEU A 228 94.79 1.21 -20.58
CA LEU A 228 95.49 2.45 -20.28
C LEU A 228 96.53 2.19 -19.20
N SER A 229 96.17 1.52 -18.10
CA SER A 229 97.12 1.22 -17.03
C SER A 229 98.27 0.36 -17.55
N LYS A 230 98.01 -0.64 -18.39
CA LYS A 230 99.03 -1.46 -19.06
C LYS A 230 99.87 -0.65 -20.04
N SER A 231 99.28 0.23 -20.85
CA SER A 231 100.03 1.06 -21.81
C SER A 231 100.88 2.10 -21.09
N THR A 232 100.36 2.74 -20.04
CA THR A 232 101.13 3.64 -19.20
C THR A 232 102.20 2.91 -18.41
N LEU A 233 101.95 1.68 -17.93
CA LEU A 233 102.98 0.85 -17.29
C LEU A 233 104.05 0.39 -18.29
N ALA A 234 103.67 0.10 -19.55
CA ALA A 234 104.60 -0.27 -20.60
C ALA A 234 105.41 0.94 -21.12
N GLU A 235 104.79 2.11 -21.26
CA GLU A 235 105.51 3.35 -21.56
C GLU A 235 106.39 3.77 -20.39
N GLN A 236 105.91 3.66 -19.14
CA GLN A 236 106.73 3.91 -17.96
C GLN A 236 107.87 2.92 -17.82
N SER A 237 107.68 1.63 -18.15
CA SER A 237 108.79 0.66 -18.12
C SER A 237 109.82 0.97 -19.22
N LEU A 238 109.37 1.37 -20.40
CA LEU A 238 110.25 1.73 -21.52
C LEU A 238 110.99 3.06 -21.29
N VAL A 239 110.32 4.03 -20.64
CA VAL A 239 110.92 5.29 -20.19
C VAL A 239 111.85 5.05 -19.00
N SER A 240 111.50 4.18 -18.05
CA SER A 240 112.36 3.76 -16.93
C SER A 240 113.60 3.03 -17.42
N GLU A 241 113.48 2.16 -18.42
CA GLU A 241 114.59 1.41 -18.98
C GLU A 241 115.48 2.28 -19.87
N ARG A 242 114.91 3.24 -20.62
CA ARG A 242 115.68 4.32 -21.26
C ARG A 242 116.37 5.21 -20.25
N LEU A 243 115.68 5.66 -19.20
CA LEU A 243 116.27 6.44 -18.11
C LEU A 243 117.35 5.65 -17.37
N LYS A 244 117.24 4.34 -17.23
CA LYS A 244 118.26 3.49 -16.61
C LYS A 244 119.48 3.32 -17.52
N ASN A 245 119.29 3.18 -18.83
CA ASN A 245 120.37 3.14 -19.82
C ASN A 245 121.05 4.50 -19.98
N ASP A 246 120.27 5.57 -20.00
CA ASP A 246 120.75 6.95 -20.05
C ASP A 246 121.43 7.31 -18.73
N ALA A 247 120.88 6.94 -17.56
CA ALA A 247 121.52 7.12 -16.26
C ALA A 247 122.77 6.25 -16.09
N SER A 248 122.85 5.05 -16.67
CA SER A 248 124.09 4.27 -16.70
C SER A 248 125.16 4.92 -17.59
N SER A 249 124.75 5.50 -18.71
CA SER A 249 125.62 6.25 -19.63
C SER A 249 126.05 7.59 -19.03
N LEU A 250 125.14 8.29 -18.36
CA LEU A 250 125.40 9.51 -17.61
C LEU A 250 126.27 9.21 -16.40
N HIS A 251 126.02 8.15 -15.64
CA HIS A 251 126.86 7.73 -14.50
C HIS A 251 128.29 7.38 -14.97
N LYS A 252 128.46 6.72 -16.12
CA LYS A 252 129.79 6.51 -16.73
C LYS A 252 130.47 7.83 -17.14
N LEU A 253 129.71 8.79 -17.68
CA LEU A 253 130.22 10.12 -18.03
C LEU A 253 130.47 11.01 -16.79
N LEU A 254 129.69 10.86 -15.71
CA LEU A 254 129.74 11.63 -14.47
C LEU A 254 130.87 11.13 -13.55
N VAL A 255 131.10 9.81 -13.50
CA VAL A 255 132.25 9.17 -12.81
C VAL A 255 133.58 9.54 -13.48
N LEU A 256 133.57 9.89 -14.77
CA LEU A 256 134.74 10.43 -15.48
C LEU A 256 134.86 11.96 -15.38
N ALA A 257 133.83 12.68 -14.95
CA ALA A 257 133.77 14.13 -15.06
C ALA A 257 133.77 14.92 -13.75
N HIS A 258 133.29 14.40 -12.60
CA HIS A 258 133.18 15.25 -11.40
C HIS A 258 133.51 14.57 -10.06
N GLN A 259 134.75 14.81 -9.64
CA GLN A 259 135.37 14.51 -8.35
C GLN A 259 135.28 15.70 -7.37
N ASP A 260 134.22 16.51 -7.46
CA ASP A 260 133.90 17.50 -6.42
C ASP A 260 132.50 18.07 -6.68
N THR A 261 131.71 18.24 -5.61
CA THR A 261 130.37 18.88 -5.55
C THR A 261 129.11 18.04 -5.86
N THR A 262 128.97 16.91 -5.16
CA THR A 262 127.75 16.10 -5.01
C THR A 262 127.14 16.29 -3.63
N GLU A 263 126.06 17.07 -3.49
CA GLU A 263 125.08 16.96 -2.38
C GLU A 263 123.81 17.78 -2.65
N SER A 264 123.91 18.93 -3.33
CA SER A 264 122.75 19.81 -3.60
C SER A 264 121.91 19.41 -4.82
N PHE A 265 122.46 18.63 -5.75
CA PHE A 265 121.76 18.27 -6.99
C PHE A 265 120.97 16.95 -6.85
N GLU A 266 121.44 16.03 -6.00
CA GLU A 266 120.79 14.74 -5.76
C GLU A 266 119.46 14.90 -5.01
N THR A 267 119.38 15.84 -4.06
CA THR A 267 118.15 16.15 -3.32
C THR A 267 117.09 16.83 -4.20
N GLN A 268 117.48 17.74 -5.10
CA GLN A 268 116.54 18.39 -6.03
C GLN A 268 115.99 17.41 -7.07
N LEU A 269 116.82 16.47 -7.53
CA LEU A 269 116.41 15.48 -8.52
C LEU A 269 115.52 14.40 -7.89
N GLN A 270 115.82 13.94 -6.67
CA GLN A 270 114.92 13.07 -5.90
C GLN A 270 113.59 13.76 -5.59
N GLN A 271 113.58 15.02 -5.12
CA GLN A 271 112.33 15.73 -4.87
C GLN A 271 111.49 15.89 -6.14
N SER A 272 112.10 16.23 -7.27
CA SER A 272 111.38 16.40 -8.53
C SER A 272 110.82 15.06 -9.04
N LEU A 273 111.54 13.95 -8.86
CA LEU A 273 111.07 12.61 -9.25
C LEU A 273 109.93 12.13 -8.33
N THR A 274 110.03 12.34 -7.02
CA THR A 274 108.97 11.98 -6.06
C THR A 274 107.69 12.78 -6.30
N ILE A 275 107.80 14.09 -6.57
CA ILE A 275 106.64 14.93 -6.91
C ILE A 275 105.98 14.46 -8.22
N LEU A 276 106.76 14.07 -9.23
CA LEU A 276 106.19 13.60 -10.50
C LEU A 276 105.46 12.25 -10.35
N VAL A 277 106.05 11.31 -9.61
CA VAL A 277 105.47 9.98 -9.37
C VAL A 277 104.24 10.07 -8.46
N GLU A 278 104.30 10.82 -7.35
CA GLU A 278 103.16 11.01 -6.45
C GLU A 278 102.03 11.81 -7.11
N SER A 279 102.32 12.79 -7.97
CA SER A 279 101.25 13.53 -8.66
C SER A 279 100.51 12.67 -9.69
N SER A 280 101.21 11.76 -10.36
CA SER A 280 100.63 10.83 -11.34
C SER A 280 99.70 9.81 -10.68
N ASP A 281 100.16 9.14 -9.62
CA ASP A 281 99.36 8.13 -8.93
C ASP A 281 98.15 8.75 -8.21
N ASN A 282 98.31 9.92 -7.59
CA ASN A 282 97.20 10.59 -6.91
C ASN A 282 96.12 11.11 -7.88
N VAL A 283 96.49 11.57 -9.08
CA VAL A 283 95.50 12.02 -10.07
C VAL A 283 94.70 10.85 -10.62
N LEU A 284 95.36 9.74 -10.95
CA LEU A 284 94.69 8.55 -11.48
C LEU A 284 93.83 7.87 -10.40
N LEU A 285 94.33 7.77 -9.17
CA LEU A 285 93.57 7.21 -8.04
C LEU A 285 92.36 8.09 -7.70
N ASN A 286 92.52 9.42 -7.70
CA ASN A 286 91.39 10.34 -7.50
C ASN A 286 90.34 10.23 -8.60
N HIS A 287 90.74 10.11 -9.87
CA HIS A 287 89.79 9.92 -10.96
C HIS A 287 89.06 8.58 -10.87
N VAL A 288 89.76 7.48 -10.54
CA VAL A 288 89.14 6.17 -10.35
C VAL A 288 88.19 6.17 -9.15
N GLN A 289 88.56 6.79 -8.02
CA GLN A 289 87.67 6.96 -6.88
C GLN A 289 86.47 7.87 -7.20
N GLN A 290 86.66 8.92 -8.00
CA GLN A 290 85.58 9.81 -8.40
C GLN A 290 84.58 9.10 -9.34
N VAL A 291 85.06 8.30 -10.29
CA VAL A 291 84.19 7.50 -11.17
C VAL A 291 83.47 6.42 -10.37
N SER A 292 84.18 5.71 -9.48
CA SER A 292 83.60 4.68 -8.61
C SER A 292 82.50 5.25 -7.70
N SER A 293 82.73 6.38 -7.05
CA SER A 293 81.73 7.03 -6.20
C SER A 293 80.50 7.52 -6.98
N ARG A 294 80.69 8.04 -8.20
CA ARG A 294 79.57 8.41 -9.08
C ARG A 294 78.76 7.19 -9.54
N LEU A 295 79.44 6.09 -9.84
CA LEU A 295 78.77 4.84 -10.23
C LEU A 295 77.95 4.25 -9.05
N SER A 296 78.51 4.26 -7.84
CA SER A 296 77.76 3.87 -6.63
C SER A 296 76.56 4.77 -6.34
N ALA A 297 76.68 6.08 -6.54
CA ALA A 297 75.54 7.00 -6.39
C ALA A 297 74.42 6.68 -7.41
N LEU A 298 74.77 6.46 -8.68
CA LEU A 298 73.82 6.07 -9.72
C LEU A 298 73.11 4.75 -9.42
N MET A 299 73.83 3.75 -8.90
CA MET A 299 73.21 2.49 -8.49
C MET A 299 72.23 2.69 -7.33
N SER A 300 72.59 3.51 -6.33
CA SER A 300 71.70 3.85 -5.21
C SER A 300 70.43 4.55 -5.67
N ASP A 301 70.54 5.51 -6.59
CA ASP A 301 69.38 6.23 -7.15
C ASP A 301 68.47 5.29 -7.96
N LEU A 302 69.05 4.31 -8.67
CA LEU A 302 68.29 3.31 -9.41
C LEU A 302 67.54 2.35 -8.48
N GLU A 303 68.17 1.91 -7.39
CA GLU A 303 67.52 1.07 -6.37
C GLU A 303 66.37 1.82 -5.68
N GLU A 304 66.55 3.10 -5.36
CA GLU A 304 65.48 3.93 -4.79
C GLU A 304 64.31 4.10 -5.78
N SER A 305 64.61 4.33 -7.06
CA SER A 305 63.58 4.41 -8.11
C SER A 305 62.82 3.09 -8.26
N GLN A 306 63.52 1.95 -8.25
CA GLN A 306 62.90 0.63 -8.32
C GLN A 306 61.98 0.37 -7.10
N LYS A 307 62.42 0.77 -5.90
CA LYS A 307 61.62 0.65 -4.68
C LYS A 307 60.35 1.50 -4.74
N LYS A 308 60.44 2.76 -5.18
CA LYS A 308 59.26 3.63 -5.36
C LYS A 308 58.27 3.04 -6.36
N ASN A 309 58.76 2.40 -7.42
CA ASN A 309 57.90 1.77 -8.41
C ASN A 309 57.17 0.53 -7.83
N MET A 310 57.84 -0.29 -7.01
CA MET A 310 57.20 -1.41 -6.30
C MET A 310 56.14 -0.94 -5.29
N ASP A 311 56.43 0.14 -4.53
CA ASP A 311 55.45 0.71 -3.60
C ASP A 311 54.21 1.24 -4.33
N MET A 312 54.40 1.89 -5.48
CA MET A 312 53.29 2.37 -6.30
C MET A 312 52.45 1.19 -6.85
N GLN A 313 53.09 0.10 -7.27
CA GLN A 313 52.40 -1.12 -7.71
C GLN A 313 51.57 -1.73 -6.58
N HIS A 314 52.11 -1.78 -5.36
CA HIS A 314 51.39 -2.26 -4.19
C HIS A 314 50.18 -1.37 -3.85
N GLN A 315 50.33 -0.05 -3.90
CA GLN A 315 49.23 0.89 -3.68
C GLN A 315 48.12 0.74 -4.74
N LEU A 316 48.49 0.52 -6.00
CA LEU A 316 47.51 0.29 -7.07
C LEU A 316 46.73 -1.01 -6.84
N GLN A 317 47.42 -2.11 -6.48
CA GLN A 317 46.77 -3.38 -6.15
C GLN A 317 45.83 -3.25 -4.95
N GLN A 318 46.23 -2.49 -3.92
CA GLN A 318 45.38 -2.25 -2.76
C GLN A 318 44.11 -1.47 -3.14
N LYS A 319 44.24 -0.42 -3.96
CA LYS A 319 43.07 0.34 -4.44
C LYS A 319 42.12 -0.51 -5.30
N VAL A 320 42.66 -1.39 -6.15
CA VAL A 320 41.83 -2.32 -6.95
C VAL A 320 41.04 -3.26 -6.04
N ARG A 321 41.64 -3.78 -4.97
CA ARG A 321 40.92 -4.62 -4.00
C ARG A 321 39.81 -3.85 -3.29
N THR A 322 40.07 -2.63 -2.83
CA THR A 322 39.04 -1.80 -2.19
C THR A 322 37.87 -1.51 -3.12
N ILE A 323 38.13 -1.20 -4.40
CA ILE A 323 37.06 -1.00 -5.39
C ILE A 323 36.25 -2.28 -5.60
N ASN A 324 36.90 -3.45 -5.62
CA ASN A 324 36.21 -4.72 -5.76
C ASN A 324 35.31 -5.03 -4.54
N ASP A 325 35.82 -4.79 -3.33
CA ASP A 325 35.06 -4.98 -2.09
C ASP A 325 33.83 -4.03 -2.04
N ASP A 326 33.98 -2.77 -2.48
CA ASP A 326 32.89 -1.81 -2.55
C ASP A 326 31.80 -2.24 -3.56
N ILE A 327 32.19 -2.81 -4.70
CA ILE A 327 31.25 -3.34 -5.71
C ILE A 327 30.49 -4.54 -5.17
N GLU A 328 31.15 -5.45 -4.46
CA GLU A 328 30.50 -6.60 -3.81
C GLU A 328 29.52 -6.14 -2.72
N GLY A 329 29.92 -5.18 -1.88
CA GLY A 329 29.04 -4.60 -0.86
C GLY A 329 27.82 -3.89 -1.44
N PHE A 330 27.97 -3.19 -2.56
CA PHE A 330 26.84 -2.59 -3.28
C PHE A 330 25.90 -3.67 -3.85
N THR A 331 26.45 -4.74 -4.43
CA THR A 331 25.67 -5.85 -5.00
C THR A 331 24.83 -6.55 -3.93
N ASP A 332 25.41 -6.78 -2.75
CA ASP A 332 24.68 -7.37 -1.61
C ASP A 332 23.58 -6.44 -1.10
N THR A 333 23.83 -5.13 -1.05
CA THR A 333 22.83 -4.14 -0.64
C THR A 333 21.64 -4.11 -1.61
N VAL A 334 21.90 -4.14 -2.92
CA VAL A 334 20.84 -4.20 -3.94
C VAL A 334 20.04 -5.49 -3.81
N LYS A 335 20.70 -6.63 -3.57
CA LYS A 335 20.03 -7.92 -3.37
C LYS A 335 19.10 -7.90 -2.15
N GLN A 336 19.57 -7.37 -1.01
CA GLN A 336 18.76 -7.22 0.19
C GLN A 336 17.57 -6.29 -0.03
N GLY A 337 17.76 -5.19 -0.77
CA GLY A 337 16.67 -4.29 -1.17
C GLY A 337 15.61 -4.99 -2.02
N LEU A 338 16.04 -5.83 -2.96
CA LEU A 338 15.14 -6.62 -3.81
C LEU A 338 14.35 -7.64 -2.99
N GLU A 339 14.99 -8.35 -2.06
CA GLU A 339 14.34 -9.31 -1.17
C GLU A 339 13.32 -8.63 -0.25
N ALA A 340 13.64 -7.45 0.29
CA ALA A 340 12.72 -6.65 1.08
C ALA A 340 11.50 -6.19 0.27
N SER A 341 11.70 -5.77 -0.98
CA SER A 341 10.61 -5.39 -1.88
C SER A 341 9.68 -6.57 -2.18
N HIS A 342 10.23 -7.76 -2.38
CA HIS A 342 9.45 -8.98 -2.62
C HIS A 342 8.63 -9.39 -1.39
N SER A 343 9.19 -9.22 -0.19
CA SER A 343 8.47 -9.43 1.08
C SER A 343 7.28 -8.48 1.24
N LEU A 344 7.46 -7.19 0.92
CA LEU A 344 6.38 -6.20 0.94
C LEU A 344 5.28 -6.54 -0.07
N LEU A 345 5.63 -7.00 -1.27
CA LEU A 345 4.68 -7.37 -2.31
C LEU A 345 3.83 -8.58 -1.89
N ASN A 346 4.45 -9.55 -1.21
CA ASN A 346 3.73 -10.69 -0.61
C ASN A 346 2.80 -10.25 0.53
N LEU A 347 3.20 -9.28 1.35
CA LEU A 347 2.34 -8.70 2.39
C LEU A 347 1.12 -7.99 1.78
N VAL A 348 1.33 -7.19 0.73
CA VAL A 348 0.24 -6.51 0.01
C VAL A 348 -0.72 -7.53 -0.61
N LYS A 349 -0.19 -8.58 -1.25
CA LYS A 349 -1.00 -9.67 -1.82
C LYS A 349 -1.84 -10.38 -0.75
N SER A 350 -1.27 -10.66 0.42
CA SER A 350 -2.00 -11.25 1.55
C SER A 350 -3.13 -10.34 2.04
N LYS A 351 -2.89 -9.03 2.14
CA LYS A 351 -3.94 -8.06 2.53
C LYS A 351 -5.06 -7.96 1.48
N ILE A 352 -4.73 -7.96 0.19
CA ILE A 352 -5.73 -7.98 -0.90
C ILE A 352 -6.58 -9.25 -0.83
N GLN A 353 -5.98 -10.41 -0.57
CA GLN A 353 -6.72 -11.66 -0.38
C GLN A 353 -7.66 -11.60 0.82
N LEU A 354 -7.25 -10.95 1.91
CA LEU A 354 -8.09 -10.76 3.09
C LEU A 354 -9.28 -9.85 2.78
N VAL A 355 -9.06 -8.73 2.06
CA VAL A 355 -10.13 -7.84 1.58
C VAL A 355 -11.10 -8.59 0.66
N ASN A 356 -10.60 -9.35 -0.31
CA ASN A 356 -11.44 -10.17 -1.20
C ASN A 356 -12.24 -11.23 -0.41
N GLY A 357 -11.64 -11.82 0.62
CA GLY A 357 -12.32 -12.72 1.55
C GLY A 357 -13.48 -12.03 2.27
N VAL A 358 -13.25 -10.85 2.84
CA VAL A 358 -14.28 -10.05 3.51
C VAL A 358 -15.40 -9.64 2.54
N VAL A 359 -15.05 -9.14 1.36
CA VAL A 359 -16.02 -8.79 0.30
C VAL A 359 -16.86 -10.01 -0.11
N SER A 360 -16.25 -11.20 -0.18
CA SER A 360 -16.99 -12.44 -0.49
C SER A 360 -17.96 -12.88 0.61
N ILE A 361 -17.64 -12.60 1.87
CA ILE A 361 -18.51 -12.88 3.02
C ILE A 361 -19.73 -11.97 2.99
N PHE A 362 -19.57 -10.68 2.64
CA PHE A 362 -20.67 -9.73 2.55
C PHE A 362 -21.49 -9.86 1.26
N SER A 363 -20.89 -10.23 0.13
CA SER A 363 -21.60 -10.34 -1.15
C SER A 363 -22.53 -11.55 -1.24
N ARG A 364 -22.24 -12.63 -0.51
CA ARG A 364 -23.11 -13.82 -0.44
C ARG A 364 -24.51 -13.53 0.09
N PRO A 365 -24.71 -12.95 1.30
CA PRO A 365 -26.04 -12.67 1.82
C PRO A 365 -26.78 -11.62 0.98
N VAL A 366 -26.08 -10.62 0.41
CA VAL A 366 -26.68 -9.63 -0.49
C VAL A 366 -27.22 -10.30 -1.75
N ARG A 367 -26.45 -11.19 -2.39
CA ARG A 367 -26.89 -11.94 -3.57
C ARG A 367 -28.07 -12.88 -3.23
N SER A 368 -28.05 -13.53 -2.06
CA SER A 368 -29.18 -14.34 -1.59
C SER A 368 -30.43 -13.53 -1.30
N ALA A 369 -30.30 -12.33 -0.71
CA ALA A 369 -31.41 -11.42 -0.49
C ALA A 369 -32.00 -10.91 -1.81
N PHE A 370 -31.16 -10.60 -2.80
CA PHE A 370 -31.60 -10.17 -4.12
C PHE A 370 -32.34 -11.30 -4.87
N GLN A 371 -31.87 -12.54 -4.76
CA GLN A 371 -32.57 -13.71 -5.32
C GLN A 371 -33.93 -13.94 -4.64
N LEU A 372 -34.02 -13.80 -3.32
CA LEU A 372 -35.29 -13.89 -2.58
C LEU A 372 -36.25 -12.77 -2.97
N ALA A 373 -35.77 -11.53 -3.08
CA ALA A 373 -36.57 -10.39 -3.52
C ALA A 373 -37.12 -10.61 -4.94
N SER A 374 -36.27 -11.07 -5.87
CA SER A 374 -36.69 -11.42 -7.23
C SER A 374 -37.73 -12.53 -7.25
N PHE A 375 -37.61 -13.54 -6.38
CA PHE A 375 -38.58 -14.64 -6.29
C PHE A 375 -39.93 -14.16 -5.75
N ILE A 376 -39.93 -13.28 -4.74
CA ILE A 376 -41.15 -12.67 -4.19
C ILE A 376 -41.85 -11.78 -5.23
N ILE A 377 -41.09 -11.01 -6.01
CA ILE A 377 -41.65 -10.20 -7.11
C ILE A 377 -42.29 -11.11 -8.17
N MET A 378 -41.64 -12.22 -8.54
CA MET A 378 -42.20 -13.18 -9.49
C MET A 378 -43.51 -13.81 -8.97
N ILE A 379 -43.58 -14.19 -7.68
CA ILE A 379 -44.80 -14.72 -7.07
C ILE A 379 -45.92 -13.67 -7.08
N ARG A 380 -45.62 -12.41 -6.74
CA ARG A 380 -46.61 -11.32 -6.80
C ARG A 380 -47.11 -11.08 -8.22
N ALA A 381 -46.22 -11.08 -9.21
CA ALA A 381 -46.60 -10.94 -10.62
C ALA A 381 -47.49 -12.10 -11.09
N ALA A 382 -47.19 -13.34 -10.67
CA ALA A 382 -48.02 -14.51 -10.97
C ALA A 382 -49.39 -14.45 -10.29
N PHE A 383 -49.46 -14.01 -9.03
CA PHE A 383 -50.74 -13.86 -8.32
C PHE A 383 -51.61 -12.77 -8.92
N ILE A 384 -51.03 -11.61 -9.25
CA ILE A 384 -51.74 -10.51 -9.89
C ILE A 384 -52.21 -10.92 -11.29
N GLY A 385 -51.35 -11.58 -12.08
CA GLY A 385 -51.72 -12.13 -13.39
C GLY A 385 -52.87 -13.14 -13.31
N GLY A 386 -52.83 -14.05 -12.33
CA GLY A 386 -53.88 -15.05 -12.09
C GLY A 386 -55.23 -14.43 -11.71
N ILE A 387 -55.22 -13.36 -10.90
CA ILE A 387 -56.43 -12.63 -10.51
C ILE A 387 -57.03 -11.90 -11.72
N TYR A 388 -56.22 -11.27 -12.58
CA TYR A 388 -56.75 -10.63 -13.79
C TYR A 388 -57.33 -11.62 -14.80
N THR A 389 -56.75 -12.82 -14.95
CA THR A 389 -57.33 -13.86 -15.82
C THR A 389 -58.63 -14.44 -15.29
N SER A 390 -58.80 -14.52 -13.96
CA SER A 390 -60.04 -15.03 -13.35
C SER A 390 -61.15 -13.98 -13.33
N ILE A 391 -60.84 -12.70 -13.11
CA ILE A 391 -61.81 -11.60 -13.24
C ILE A 391 -62.25 -11.42 -14.70
N GLY A 392 -61.34 -11.60 -15.67
CA GLY A 392 -61.67 -11.56 -17.10
C GLY A 392 -62.65 -12.68 -17.52
N LEU A 393 -62.51 -13.89 -16.97
CA LEU A 393 -63.41 -15.01 -17.27
C LEU A 393 -64.82 -14.82 -16.65
N VAL A 394 -64.90 -14.22 -15.46
CA VAL A 394 -66.19 -13.95 -14.79
C VAL A 394 -66.92 -12.76 -15.43
N MET A 395 -66.19 -11.72 -15.84
CA MET A 395 -66.79 -10.60 -16.59
C MET A 395 -67.22 -11.01 -18.02
N GLY A 396 -66.46 -11.89 -18.68
CA GLY A 396 -66.81 -12.43 -20.00
C GLY A 396 -68.07 -13.29 -20.01
N SER A 397 -68.31 -14.05 -18.94
CA SER A 397 -69.53 -14.87 -18.80
C SER A 397 -70.77 -14.05 -18.42
N MET A 398 -70.62 -12.95 -17.69
CA MET A 398 -71.75 -12.04 -17.41
C MET A 398 -72.17 -11.19 -18.63
N LEU A 399 -71.24 -10.79 -19.49
CA LEU A 399 -71.57 -10.08 -20.74
C LEU A 399 -72.19 -11.00 -21.82
N GLY A 400 -71.90 -12.31 -21.79
CA GLY A 400 -72.54 -13.29 -22.67
C GLY A 400 -74.02 -13.53 -22.36
N VAL A 401 -74.44 -13.38 -21.10
CA VAL A 401 -75.85 -13.61 -20.69
C VAL A 401 -76.74 -12.40 -20.99
N LEU A 402 -76.19 -11.18 -21.02
CA LEU A 402 -76.96 -9.97 -21.36
C LEU A 402 -77.23 -9.80 -22.86
N VAL A 403 -76.47 -10.46 -23.74
CA VAL A 403 -76.69 -10.39 -25.21
C VAL A 403 -77.73 -11.42 -25.69
N MET A 404 -78.06 -12.44 -24.90
CA MET A 404 -79.08 -13.46 -25.23
C MET A 404 -80.52 -13.07 -24.82
N GLN A 405 -80.74 -11.86 -24.31
CA GLN A 405 -82.08 -11.38 -23.91
C GLN A 405 -82.63 -10.24 -24.79
N GLN A 406 -82.03 -10.05 -25.98
CA GLN A 406 -82.46 -9.08 -27.01
C GLN A 406 -82.56 -9.66 -28.44
N VAL A 407 -82.61 -10.98 -28.56
CA VAL A 407 -83.09 -11.72 -29.76
C VAL A 407 -84.18 -12.68 -29.26
#